data_AF-A0A6L7WA21-F1
#
_entry.id   AF-A0A6L7WA21-F1
#
_cell.length_a   1.000
_cell.length_b   1.000
_cell.length_c   1.000
_cell.angle_alpha   90.00
_cell.angle_beta   90.00
_cell.angle_gamma   90.00
#
_symmetry.space_group_name_H-M   'P 1'
#
loop_
_entity.id
_entity.type
_entity.pdbx_description
1 polymer ?
#
loop_
_entity_poly.entity_id
_entity_poly.type
_entity_poly.pdbx_seq_one_letter_code
_entity_poly.pdbx_strand_id
1 'polypeptide(L)'
;MVPSLSPHFLSLYLEVSKQDHRIRVFAVVRPDVDHPLVFHGGDLTAALTKLDDFADGANFLLGHNLINFNLPHLKAAKSDLRILKLTPVDTLWLNPLAFPRNPYHHLVKHYQEQRSIGASLPRLRKMRCLRGCGAGVGVRTRTRVAHQNMFIQNFP
;
A
#
# COMPACT_ATOMS: atom_id res chain seq x y z
N MET A 1 21.79 -28.39 6.77
CA MET A 1 21.79 -27.33 5.74
C MET A 1 20.34 -27.09 5.36
N VAL A 2 19.73 -26.01 5.88
CA VAL A 2 18.37 -25.64 5.47
C VAL A 2 18.52 -25.16 4.02
N PRO A 3 17.77 -25.71 3.05
CA PRO A 3 17.83 -25.19 1.69
C PRO A 3 17.55 -23.69 1.74
N SER A 4 18.35 -22.91 1.02
CA SER A 4 18.03 -21.50 0.79
C SER A 4 16.68 -21.48 0.11
N LEU A 5 15.65 -21.08 0.85
CA LEU A 5 14.37 -20.73 0.25
C LEU A 5 14.66 -19.47 -0.55
N SER A 6 14.75 -19.57 -1.88
CA SER A 6 14.61 -18.42 -2.76
C SER A 6 13.11 -18.22 -2.95
N PRO A 7 12.48 -17.29 -2.23
CA PRO A 7 11.04 -17.12 -2.36
C PRO A 7 10.72 -16.51 -3.74
N HIS A 8 10.21 -17.35 -4.64
CA HIS A 8 9.70 -16.93 -5.95
C HIS A 8 8.24 -16.46 -5.81
N PHE A 9 8.04 -15.30 -5.18
CA PHE A 9 6.71 -14.68 -5.09
C PHE A 9 6.71 -13.27 -5.66
N LEU A 10 5.53 -12.85 -6.10
CA LEU A 10 5.21 -11.50 -6.52
C LEU A 10 4.24 -10.90 -5.52
N SER A 11 4.56 -9.76 -4.89
CA SER A 11 3.62 -9.03 -4.05
C SER A 11 2.86 -8.01 -4.90
N LEU A 12 1.53 -7.98 -4.79
CA LEU A 12 0.65 -7.13 -5.60
C LEU A 12 -0.28 -6.26 -4.74
N TYR A 13 -0.34 -4.99 -5.11
CA TYR A 13 -1.34 -4.03 -4.63
C TYR A 13 -2.06 -3.38 -5.82
N LEU A 14 -3.38 -3.21 -5.69
CA LEU A 14 -4.24 -2.55 -6.68
C LEU A 14 -5.07 -1.45 -6.03
N GLU A 15 -5.29 -0.36 -6.76
CA GLU A 15 -6.37 0.59 -6.49
C GLU A 15 -7.36 0.58 -7.64
N VAL A 16 -8.64 0.48 -7.27
CA VAL A 16 -9.76 0.42 -8.19
C VAL A 16 -10.69 1.59 -7.90
N SER A 17 -11.14 2.24 -8.96
CA SER A 17 -12.13 3.31 -8.87
C SER A 17 -13.49 2.78 -8.42
N LYS A 18 -14.12 3.48 -7.48
CA LYS A 18 -15.47 3.15 -6.99
C LYS A 18 -16.58 3.43 -8.00
N GLN A 19 -16.33 4.27 -9.01
CA GLN A 19 -17.35 4.72 -9.95
C GLN A 19 -17.52 3.74 -11.13
N ASP A 20 -16.41 3.26 -11.66
CA ASP A 20 -16.37 2.44 -12.89
C ASP A 20 -15.67 1.10 -12.70
N HIS A 21 -15.25 0.76 -11.47
CA HIS A 21 -14.59 -0.50 -11.13
C HIS A 21 -13.32 -0.79 -11.95
N ARG A 22 -12.70 0.26 -12.51
CA ARG A 22 -11.46 0.14 -13.29
C ARG A 22 -10.23 0.29 -12.40
N ILE A 23 -9.20 -0.50 -12.71
CA ILE A 23 -7.88 -0.37 -12.10
C ILE A 23 -7.30 0.99 -12.48
N ARG A 24 -6.90 1.76 -11.46
CA ARG A 24 -6.27 3.09 -11.62
C ARG A 24 -4.78 3.04 -11.31
N VAL A 25 -4.43 2.22 -10.33
CA VAL A 25 -3.07 2.07 -9.83
C VAL A 25 -2.80 0.59 -9.60
N PHE A 26 -1.58 0.17 -9.89
CA PHE A 26 -1.04 -1.05 -9.31
C PHE A 26 0.43 -0.89 -9.01
N ALA A 27 0.89 -1.65 -8.02
CA ALA A 27 2.30 -1.77 -7.69
C ALA A 27 2.62 -3.24 -7.44
N VAL A 28 3.77 -3.66 -7.97
CA VAL A 28 4.30 -5.00 -7.71
C VAL A 28 5.77 -4.97 -7.33
N VAL A 29 6.13 -5.89 -6.44
CA VAL A 29 7.48 -6.08 -5.93
C VAL A 29 7.83 -7.55 -5.98
N ARG A 30 9.08 -7.85 -6.33
CA ARG A 30 9.67 -9.17 -6.25
C ARG A 30 10.99 -9.11 -5.48
N PRO A 31 11.35 -10.16 -4.73
CA PRO A 31 12.63 -10.21 -4.02
C PRO A 31 13.86 -10.23 -4.93
N ASP A 32 13.72 -10.76 -6.15
CA ASP A 32 14.80 -10.98 -7.12
C ASP A 32 14.91 -9.86 -8.17
N VAL A 33 14.11 -8.79 -8.04
CA VAL A 33 14.14 -7.64 -8.95
C VAL A 33 14.33 -6.37 -8.11
N ASP A 34 15.39 -5.61 -8.42
CA ASP A 34 15.81 -4.44 -7.62
C ASP A 34 14.76 -3.32 -7.57
N HIS A 35 13.90 -3.22 -8.59
CA HIS A 35 12.96 -2.12 -8.73
C HIS A 35 11.52 -2.61 -8.82
N PRO A 36 10.57 -1.95 -8.12
CA PRO A 36 9.16 -2.25 -8.27
C PRO A 36 8.67 -1.86 -9.67
N LEU A 37 7.67 -2.60 -10.18
CA LEU A 37 6.88 -2.13 -11.30
C LEU A 37 5.63 -1.42 -10.77
N VAL A 38 5.45 -0.17 -11.19
CA VAL A 38 4.35 0.68 -10.73
C VAL A 38 3.62 1.28 -11.92
N PHE A 39 2.29 1.27 -11.84
CA PHE A 39 1.40 1.88 -12.81
C PHE A 39 0.51 2.91 -12.12
N HIS A 40 0.45 4.12 -12.66
CA HIS A 40 -0.42 5.20 -12.20
C HIS A 40 -1.05 5.91 -13.41
N GLY A 41 -2.12 5.33 -13.95
CA GLY A 41 -2.83 5.89 -15.10
C GLY A 41 -2.11 5.72 -16.45
N GLY A 42 -2.84 6.00 -17.53
CA GLY A 42 -2.39 5.77 -18.91
C GLY A 42 -2.99 4.51 -19.53
N ASP A 43 -2.24 3.87 -20.43
CA ASP A 43 -2.67 2.64 -21.11
C ASP A 43 -2.58 1.42 -20.18
N LEU A 44 -3.74 1.05 -19.63
CA LEU A 44 -3.89 -0.10 -18.75
C LEU A 44 -3.55 -1.42 -19.45
N THR A 45 -3.85 -1.58 -20.74
CA THR A 45 -3.61 -2.84 -21.46
C THR A 45 -2.13 -3.10 -21.63
N ALA A 46 -1.38 -2.07 -22.01
CA ALA A 46 0.09 -2.13 -22.08
C ALA A 46 0.70 -2.37 -20.69
N ALA A 47 0.18 -1.70 -19.66
CA ALA A 47 0.64 -1.87 -18.28
C ALA A 47 0.39 -3.31 -17.76
N LEU A 48 -0.78 -3.89 -18.03
CA LEU A 48 -1.09 -5.27 -17.66
C LEU A 48 -0.22 -6.29 -18.39
N THR A 49 0.21 -6.00 -19.61
CA THR A 49 1.18 -6.84 -20.33
C THR A 49 2.54 -6.81 -19.64
N LYS A 50 3.03 -5.62 -19.28
CA LYS A 50 4.27 -5.48 -18.48
C LYS A 50 4.17 -6.16 -17.12
N LEU A 51 3.01 -6.10 -16.47
CA LEU A 51 2.75 -6.80 -15.21
C LEU A 51 2.90 -8.32 -15.39
N ASP A 52 2.38 -8.88 -16.47
CA ASP A 52 2.44 -10.31 -16.75
C ASP A 52 3.88 -10.77 -17.01
N ASP A 53 4.66 -9.96 -17.73
CA ASP A 53 6.10 -10.21 -17.95
C ASP A 53 6.89 -10.08 -16.65
N PHE A 54 6.58 -9.09 -15.81
CA PHE A 54 7.20 -8.93 -14.50
C PHE A 54 6.87 -10.09 -13.55
N ALA A 55 5.75 -10.78 -13.76
CA ALA A 55 5.36 -11.95 -12.98
C ALA A 55 6.08 -13.25 -13.42
N ASP A 56 6.85 -13.23 -14.50
CA ASP A 56 7.46 -14.43 -15.08
C ASP A 56 8.45 -15.10 -14.11
N GLY A 57 8.29 -16.40 -13.89
CA GLY A 57 9.10 -17.15 -12.92
C GLY A 57 8.67 -17.03 -11.45
N ALA A 58 7.65 -16.22 -11.12
CA ALA A 58 7.00 -16.30 -9.82
C ALA A 58 6.12 -17.56 -9.73
N ASN A 59 6.06 -18.18 -8.56
CA ASN A 59 5.16 -19.31 -8.28
C ASN A 59 3.93 -18.88 -7.47
N PHE A 60 4.09 -17.84 -6.67
CA PHE A 60 3.07 -17.36 -5.75
C PHE A 60 2.75 -15.88 -6.01
N LEU A 61 1.48 -15.53 -5.87
CA LEU A 61 1.00 -14.16 -5.84
C LEU A 61 0.60 -13.81 -4.41
N LEU A 62 1.30 -12.87 -3.80
CA LEU A 62 1.08 -12.41 -2.44
C LEU A 62 0.31 -11.08 -2.47
N GLY A 63 -0.68 -10.93 -1.59
CA GLY A 63 -1.40 -9.67 -1.48
C GLY A 63 -2.35 -9.62 -0.28
N HIS A 64 -3.05 -8.51 -0.11
CA HIS A 64 -4.07 -8.36 0.92
C HIS A 64 -5.45 -8.32 0.28
N ASN A 65 -6.34 -9.22 0.69
CA ASN A 65 -7.64 -9.42 0.07
C ASN A 65 -7.54 -9.78 -1.42
N LEU A 66 -6.48 -10.49 -1.79
CA LEU A 66 -6.13 -10.84 -3.16
C LEU A 66 -7.26 -11.66 -3.83
N ILE A 67 -7.85 -12.61 -3.10
CA ILE A 67 -8.84 -13.56 -3.65
C ILE A 67 -10.15 -12.85 -3.96
N ASN A 68 -10.62 -11.99 -3.05
CA ASN A 68 -11.94 -11.36 -3.20
C ASN A 68 -11.87 -9.98 -3.87
N PHE A 69 -10.70 -9.34 -3.92
CA PHE A 69 -10.51 -8.03 -4.52
C PHE A 69 -9.61 -8.10 -5.75
N ASN A 70 -8.32 -8.41 -5.61
CA ASN A 70 -7.38 -8.19 -6.71
C ASN A 70 -7.65 -9.10 -7.92
N LEU A 71 -7.81 -10.41 -7.71
CA LEU A 71 -7.98 -11.38 -8.79
C LEU A 71 -9.24 -11.14 -9.63
N PRO A 72 -10.43 -10.87 -9.04
CA PRO A 72 -11.61 -10.48 -9.81
C PRO A 72 -11.39 -9.26 -10.69
N HIS A 73 -10.72 -8.22 -10.19
CA HIS A 73 -10.46 -7.00 -10.96
C HIS A 73 -9.42 -7.20 -12.07
N LEU A 74 -8.37 -7.99 -11.82
CA LEU A 74 -7.42 -8.37 -12.87
C LEU A 74 -8.10 -9.19 -13.96
N LYS A 75 -8.91 -10.18 -13.58
CA LYS A 75 -9.65 -11.02 -14.53
C LYS A 75 -10.65 -10.23 -15.36
N ALA A 76 -11.32 -9.24 -14.76
CA ALA A 76 -12.23 -8.35 -15.47
C ALA A 76 -11.49 -7.40 -16.43
N ALA A 77 -10.28 -6.96 -16.08
CA ALA A 77 -9.49 -6.08 -16.93
C ALA A 77 -8.82 -6.82 -18.10
N LYS A 78 -8.27 -8.02 -17.85
CA LYS A 78 -7.64 -8.88 -18.85
C LYS A 78 -7.61 -10.33 -18.36
N SER A 79 -8.42 -11.20 -18.98
CA SER A 79 -8.68 -12.55 -18.48
C SER A 79 -7.62 -13.61 -18.87
N ASP A 80 -6.79 -13.30 -19.86
CA ASP A 80 -5.75 -14.18 -20.41
C ASP A 80 -4.37 -14.02 -19.75
N LEU A 81 -4.28 -13.19 -18.71
CA LEU A 81 -3.06 -12.96 -17.93
C LEU A 81 -2.52 -14.25 -17.27
N ARG A 82 -1.22 -14.52 -17.41
CA ARG A 82 -0.53 -15.64 -16.74
C ARG A 82 -0.47 -15.46 -15.23
N ILE A 83 -0.39 -14.22 -14.73
CA ILE A 83 -0.39 -13.91 -13.28
C ILE A 83 -1.65 -14.49 -12.58
N LEU A 84 -2.77 -14.67 -13.29
CA LEU A 84 -3.99 -15.27 -12.75
C LEU A 84 -3.87 -16.77 -12.47
N LYS A 85 -2.82 -17.44 -12.96
CA LYS A 85 -2.53 -18.86 -12.73
C LYS A 85 -1.60 -19.09 -11.53
N LEU A 86 -1.02 -18.02 -10.97
CA LEU A 86 -0.15 -18.12 -9.79
C LEU A 86 -0.95 -18.54 -8.56
N THR A 87 -0.31 -19.28 -7.66
CA THR A 87 -0.94 -19.69 -6.41
C THR A 87 -1.15 -18.46 -5.51
N PRO A 88 -2.39 -18.10 -5.15
CA PRO A 88 -2.63 -16.93 -4.32
C PRO A 88 -2.28 -17.20 -2.85
N VAL A 89 -1.54 -16.27 -2.24
CA VAL A 89 -1.28 -16.20 -0.80
C VAL A 89 -1.92 -14.91 -0.30
N ASP A 90 -3.08 -15.05 0.35
CA ASP A 90 -3.85 -13.90 0.82
C ASP A 90 -3.56 -13.61 2.30
N THR A 91 -2.85 -12.50 2.55
CA THR A 91 -2.48 -12.08 3.90
C THR A 91 -3.69 -11.77 4.79
N LEU A 92 -4.86 -11.44 4.23
CA LEU A 92 -6.07 -11.27 5.02
C LEU A 92 -6.50 -12.57 5.70
N TRP A 93 -6.31 -13.71 5.02
CA TRP A 93 -6.62 -15.03 5.55
C TRP A 93 -5.54 -15.59 6.47
N LEU A 94 -4.30 -15.12 6.34
CA LEU A 94 -3.20 -15.46 7.24
C LEU A 94 -3.24 -14.66 8.55
N ASN A 95 -3.96 -13.54 8.58
CA ASN A 95 -4.02 -12.66 9.73
C ASN A 95 -4.47 -13.36 11.05
N PRO A 96 -5.47 -14.27 11.05
CA PRO A 96 -5.84 -14.99 12.25
C PRO A 96 -4.74 -15.89 12.83
N LEU A 97 -3.82 -16.39 11.99
CA LEU A 97 -2.68 -17.18 12.44
C LEU A 97 -1.59 -16.31 13.06
N ALA A 98 -1.40 -15.10 12.52
CA ALA A 98 -0.43 -14.14 13.03
C ALA A 98 -0.89 -13.44 14.32
N PHE A 99 -2.21 -13.25 14.48
CA PHE A 99 -2.79 -12.53 15.62
C PHE A 99 -3.95 -13.32 16.27
N PRO A 100 -3.67 -14.45 16.93
CA PRO A 100 -4.72 -15.35 17.43
C PRO A 100 -5.63 -14.71 18.50
N ARG A 101 -5.15 -13.69 19.22
CA ARG A 101 -5.95 -12.97 20.24
C ARG A 101 -6.81 -11.84 19.66
N ASN A 102 -6.53 -11.38 18.44
CA ASN A 102 -7.32 -10.37 17.76
C ASN A 102 -7.18 -10.53 16.23
N PRO A 103 -7.81 -11.57 15.65
CA PRO A 103 -7.58 -12.02 14.27
C PRO A 103 -8.02 -11.01 13.21
N TYR A 104 -8.71 -9.95 13.61
CA TYR A 104 -9.08 -8.80 12.79
C TYR A 104 -8.78 -7.53 13.57
N HIS A 105 -7.55 -7.02 13.46
CA HIS A 105 -7.34 -5.61 13.75
C HIS A 105 -8.04 -4.85 12.63
N HIS A 106 -9.18 -4.22 12.93
CA HIS A 106 -9.85 -3.32 12.01
C HIS A 106 -8.83 -2.25 11.61
N LEU A 107 -8.18 -2.42 10.45
CA LEU A 107 -7.53 -1.34 9.75
C LEU A 107 -8.68 -0.43 9.34
N VAL A 108 -9.02 0.52 10.21
CA VAL A 108 -9.94 1.60 9.91
C VAL A 108 -9.31 2.38 8.75
N LYS A 109 -9.65 1.99 7.53
CA LYS A 109 -9.50 2.87 6.37
C LYS A 109 -10.49 4.00 6.64
N HIS A 110 -10.03 5.11 7.21
CA HIS A 110 -10.81 6.33 7.22
C HIS A 110 -11.02 6.72 5.75
N TYR A 111 -12.14 6.30 5.16
CA TYR A 111 -12.72 6.96 4.01
C TYR A 111 -13.12 8.34 4.51
N GLN A 112 -12.20 9.31 4.50
CA GLN A 112 -12.60 10.71 4.59
C GLN A 112 -13.36 11.02 3.31
N GLU A 113 -14.68 11.03 3.44
CA GLU A 113 -15.60 11.53 2.43
C GLU A 113 -15.24 12.99 2.13
N GLN A 114 -14.59 13.22 0.99
CA GLN A 114 -14.52 14.56 0.43
C GLN A 114 -15.91 14.90 -0.11
N ARG A 115 -16.77 15.41 0.76
CA ARG A 115 -18.00 16.08 0.39
C ARG A 115 -17.61 17.41 -0.25
N SER A 116 -17.57 17.44 -1.58
CA SER A 116 -17.44 18.67 -2.33
C SER A 116 -18.69 19.54 -2.12
N ILE A 117 -18.59 20.51 -1.21
CA ILE A 117 -19.50 21.65 -1.15
C ILE A 117 -18.73 22.83 -1.73
N GLY A 118 -19.15 23.28 -2.91
CA GLY A 118 -18.68 24.56 -3.44
C GLY A 118 -19.16 25.69 -2.56
N ALA A 119 -18.23 26.44 -1.96
CA ALA A 119 -18.45 27.80 -1.48
C ALA A 119 -17.10 28.50 -1.26
N SER A 120 -16.83 29.50 -2.11
CA SER A 120 -16.10 30.75 -1.83
C SER A 120 -14.83 30.70 -0.96
N LEU A 121 -13.65 30.89 -1.58
CA LEU A 121 -12.48 31.44 -0.90
C LEU A 121 -12.68 32.93 -0.61
N PRO A 122 -12.29 33.40 0.58
CA PRO A 122 -11.65 34.70 0.71
C PRO A 122 -10.14 34.55 1.00
N ARG A 123 -9.39 35.34 0.24
CA ARG A 123 -7.98 35.73 0.41
C ARG A 123 -7.68 36.22 1.84
N LEU A 124 -6.38 36.22 2.19
CA LEU A 124 -5.62 36.97 3.24
C LEU A 124 -4.91 35.98 4.20
N ARG A 125 -3.63 36.05 4.56
CA ARG A 125 -2.53 37.00 4.37
C ARG A 125 -1.19 36.25 4.57
N LYS A 126 -0.15 36.66 3.85
CA LYS A 126 1.27 36.36 4.14
C LYS A 126 1.64 36.84 5.56
N MET A 127 2.35 36.01 6.34
CA MET A 127 3.25 36.42 7.43
C MET A 127 4.34 35.34 7.56
N ARG A 128 5.51 35.54 6.96
CA ARG A 128 6.72 36.17 7.52
C ARG A 128 7.35 35.30 8.63
N CYS A 129 8.38 34.58 8.24
CA CYS A 129 9.32 33.86 9.09
C CYS A 129 10.14 34.85 9.92
N LEU A 130 10.20 34.65 11.24
CA LEU A 130 11.21 35.24 12.12
C LEU A 130 11.82 34.13 12.98
N ARG A 131 13.15 34.02 12.90
CA ARG A 131 14.02 33.20 13.76
C ARG A 131 14.21 33.89 15.12
N GLY A 132 14.51 33.12 16.17
CA GLY A 132 15.34 33.61 17.28
C GLY A 132 15.04 33.07 18.69
N CYS A 133 15.88 32.13 19.14
CA CYS A 133 16.56 32.00 20.46
C CYS A 133 15.87 32.32 21.81
N GLY A 134 16.05 31.43 22.80
CA GLY A 134 16.49 31.83 24.16
C GLY A 134 15.83 31.20 25.42
N ALA A 135 16.51 30.19 26.01
CA ALA A 135 16.86 29.97 27.44
C ALA A 135 15.84 29.79 28.62
N GLY A 136 16.06 28.71 29.41
CA GLY A 136 15.89 28.55 30.89
C GLY A 136 14.48 28.20 31.41
N VAL A 137 14.18 27.38 32.45
CA VAL A 137 14.86 26.82 33.65
C VAL A 137 14.00 25.67 34.26
N GLY A 138 14.62 24.62 34.85
CA GLY A 138 14.19 24.05 36.17
C GLY A 138 13.26 22.82 36.31
N VAL A 139 13.86 21.61 36.33
CA VAL A 139 13.62 20.40 37.19
C VAL A 139 12.21 20.01 37.70
N ARG A 140 11.73 18.81 37.32
CA ARG A 140 11.29 17.72 38.24
C ARG A 140 11.13 16.38 37.51
N THR A 141 11.90 15.39 37.95
CA THR A 141 11.91 14.01 37.46
C THR A 141 10.68 13.23 37.93
N ARG A 142 9.90 12.69 36.99
CA ARG A 142 9.11 11.47 37.23
C ARG A 142 9.01 10.66 35.93
N THR A 143 9.69 9.53 35.95
CA THR A 143 9.81 8.54 34.89
C THR A 143 8.44 7.94 34.56
N ARG A 144 7.94 8.18 33.35
CA ARG A 144 7.02 7.27 32.64
C ARG A 144 7.53 7.13 31.23
N VAL A 145 8.06 5.95 30.93
CA VAL A 145 8.47 5.55 29.59
C VAL A 145 7.21 5.38 28.75
N ALA A 146 6.92 6.38 27.91
CA ALA A 146 6.00 6.26 26.80
C ALA A 146 6.84 6.15 25.53
N HIS A 147 7.05 4.91 25.06
CA HIS A 147 7.57 4.65 23.73
C HIS A 147 6.51 5.10 22.72
N GLN A 148 6.65 6.33 22.21
CA GLN A 148 5.91 6.81 21.06
C GLN A 148 6.70 6.49 19.79
N ASN A 149 6.00 5.79 18.89
CA ASN A 149 6.26 5.55 17.48
C ASN A 149 7.17 6.58 16.80
N MET A 150 8.32 6.09 16.33
CA MET A 150 9.09 6.77 15.30
C MET A 150 8.54 6.33 13.94
N PHE A 151 7.59 7.13 13.44
CA PHE A 151 7.21 7.20 12.04
C PHE A 151 8.43 7.70 11.25
N ILE A 152 8.97 6.87 10.36
CA ILE A 152 9.78 7.37 9.22
C ILE A 152 8.83 7.44 8.03
N GLN A 153 8.19 8.60 7.88
CA GLN A 153 7.74 9.09 6.59
C GLN A 153 8.70 10.20 6.21
N ASN A 154 9.44 10.02 5.13
CA ASN A 154 9.95 11.06 4.24
C ASN A 154 10.71 10.37 3.11
N PHE A 155 10.38 10.68 1.87
CA PHE A 155 11.25 10.92 0.70
C PHE A 155 10.36 11.02 -0.56
N PRO A 156 10.82 11.72 -1.62
CA PRO A 156 10.38 13.04 -2.08
C PRO A 156 9.08 13.09 -2.89
#